data_AF-A0A7X9DFD5-F1
#
_entry.id   AF-A0A7X9DFD5-F1
#
_cell.length_a   1.000
_cell.length_b   1.000
_cell.length_c   1.000
_cell.angle_alpha   90.00
_cell.angle_beta   90.00
_cell.angle_gamma   90.00
#
_symmetry.space_group_name_H-M   'P 1'
#
loop_
_entity.id
_entity.type
_entity.pdbx_description
1 polymer ?
#
loop_
_entity_poly.entity_id
_entity_poly.type
_entity_poly.pdbx_seq_one_letter_code
_entity_poly.pdbx_strand_id
1 'polypeptide(L)'
;MLWLLWYLAYNPIRRRLCSDPTRYHYSSIRAYLEEDADVGVPIDHHDYFVQLGKTFAERVAKFMRYEEYYLKKYSMILGWV
;
A
#
# COMPACT_ATOMS: atom_id res chain seq x y z
N MET A 1 9.70 -5.47 3.71
CA MET A 1 8.87 -4.46 4.40
C MET A 1 7.68 -3.98 3.55
N LEU A 2 7.86 -3.66 2.27
CA LEU A 2 6.82 -3.01 1.43
C LEU A 2 5.47 -3.77 1.32
N TRP A 3 5.47 -5.10 1.36
CA TRP A 3 4.22 -5.90 1.38
C TRP A 3 3.37 -5.66 2.64
N LEU A 4 3.99 -5.27 3.76
CA LEU A 4 3.29 -4.98 5.02
C LEU A 4 2.43 -3.73 4.90
N LEU A 5 2.88 -2.73 4.13
CA LEU A 5 2.10 -1.52 3.85
C LEU A 5 0.78 -1.88 3.18
N TRP A 6 0.81 -2.80 2.20
CA TRP A 6 -0.39 -3.34 1.58
C TRP A 6 -1.24 -4.16 2.56
N TYR A 7 -0.62 -5.03 3.37
CA TYR A 7 -1.37 -5.74 4.41
C TYR A 7 -2.14 -4.80 5.34
N LEU A 8 -1.53 -3.69 5.79
CA LEU A 8 -2.17 -2.67 6.62
C LEU A 8 -3.27 -1.94 5.86
N ALA A 9 -3.01 -1.52 4.62
CA ALA A 9 -3.97 -0.81 3.77
C ALA A 9 -5.24 -1.64 3.47
N TYR A 10 -5.10 -2.96 3.34
CA TYR A 10 -6.23 -3.87 3.16
C TYR A 10 -6.93 -4.27 4.47
N ASN A 11 -6.42 -3.91 5.64
CA ASN A 11 -7.03 -4.28 6.92
C ASN A 11 -8.48 -3.79 7.07
N PRO A 12 -8.81 -2.53 6.72
CA PRO A 12 -10.18 -2.04 6.75
C PRO A 12 -11.12 -2.82 5.81
N ILE A 13 -10.63 -3.28 4.65
CA ILE A 13 -11.40 -4.12 3.72
C ILE A 13 -11.69 -5.48 4.34
N ARG A 14 -10.69 -6.13 4.94
CA ARG A 14 -10.88 -7.42 5.62
C ARG A 14 -11.89 -7.31 6.77
N ARG A 15 -11.96 -6.14 7.41
CA ARG A 15 -12.96 -5.81 8.45
C ARG A 15 -14.27 -5.22 7.92
N ARG A 16 -14.45 -5.15 6.59
CA ARG A 16 -15.64 -4.62 5.91
C ARG A 16 -15.97 -3.16 6.25
N LEU A 17 -14.94 -2.36 6.55
CA LEU A 17 -15.07 -0.93 6.86
C LEU A 17 -15.00 -0.03 5.60
N CYS A 18 -14.37 -0.52 4.52
CA CYS A 18 -14.34 0.12 3.21
C CYS A 18 -14.18 -0.92 2.10
N SER A 19 -14.33 -0.50 0.84
CA SER A 19 -14.16 -1.35 -0.35
C SER A 19 -12.84 -1.13 -1.09
N ASP A 20 -12.08 -0.09 -0.72
CA ASP A 20 -10.87 0.35 -1.41
C ASP A 20 -9.80 0.71 -0.36
N PRO A 21 -8.56 0.17 -0.47
CA PRO A 21 -7.52 0.39 0.53
C PRO A 21 -7.07 1.86 0.62
N THR A 22 -7.30 2.65 -0.44
CA THR A 22 -6.93 4.08 -0.52
C THR A 22 -7.98 5.01 0.11
N ARG A 23 -9.21 4.53 0.30
CA ARG A 23 -10.34 5.34 0.79
C ARG A 23 -10.49 5.37 2.30
N TYR A 24 -9.72 4.56 3.04
CA TYR A 24 -9.79 4.54 4.49
C TYR A 24 -8.99 5.69 5.09
N HIS A 25 -9.66 6.60 5.78
CA HIS A 25 -9.08 7.84 6.31
C HIS A 25 -7.84 7.63 7.18
N TYR A 26 -7.81 6.58 8.01
CA TYR A 26 -6.69 6.28 8.90
C TYR A 26 -5.62 5.37 8.26
N SER A 27 -5.55 5.33 6.92
CA SER A 27 -4.53 4.60 6.17
C SER A 27 -3.46 5.55 5.65
N SER A 28 -2.18 5.20 5.84
CA SER A 28 -1.06 5.96 5.29
C SER A 28 -0.75 5.62 3.82
N ILE A 29 -1.48 4.68 3.19
CA ILE A 29 -1.12 4.16 1.87
C ILE A 29 -1.06 5.23 0.78
N ARG A 30 -1.90 6.28 0.88
CA ARG A 30 -1.92 7.38 -0.09
C ARG A 30 -0.59 8.12 -0.15
N ALA A 31 0.13 8.24 0.97
CA ALA A 31 1.47 8.84 0.99
C ALA A 31 2.51 8.03 0.17
N TYR A 32 2.21 6.80 -0.22
CA TYR A 32 3.05 5.96 -1.09
C TYR A 32 2.54 5.87 -2.53
N LEU A 33 1.38 6.48 -2.85
CA LEU A 33 0.72 6.40 -4.15
C LEU A 33 0.55 7.77 -4.81
N GLU A 34 0.47 8.83 -4.01
CA GLU A 34 0.30 10.23 -4.42
C GLU A 34 1.47 11.04 -3.82
N GLU A 35 2.16 11.84 -4.64
CA GLU A 35 3.41 12.52 -4.23
C GLU A 35 3.19 13.56 -3.14
N ASP A 36 2.08 14.30 -3.22
CA ASP A 36 1.69 15.36 -2.29
C ASP A 36 0.46 14.97 -1.46
N ALA A 37 0.33 13.69 -1.10
CA ALA A 37 -0.84 13.20 -0.39
C ALA A 37 -1.00 13.85 0.98
N ASP A 38 -2.12 14.53 1.22
CA ASP A 38 -2.51 14.91 2.58
C ASP A 38 -3.11 13.68 3.30
N VAL A 39 -2.32 13.13 4.22
CA VAL A 39 -2.70 12.05 5.14
C VAL A 39 -2.78 12.56 6.60
N GLY A 40 -2.81 13.87 6.82
CA GLY A 40 -2.94 14.51 8.13
C GLY A 40 -1.66 14.50 8.99
N VAL A 41 -0.59 13.83 8.55
CA VAL A 41 0.72 13.81 9.22
C VAL A 41 1.86 13.77 8.20
N PRO A 42 3.04 14.35 8.52
CA PRO A 42 4.24 14.15 7.71
C PRO A 42 4.63 12.68 7.66
N ILE A 43 4.95 12.17 6.46
CA ILE A 43 5.41 10.80 6.24
C ILE A 43 6.79 10.82 5.59
N ASP A 44 7.77 10.25 6.29
CA ASP A 44 9.08 9.97 5.71
C ASP A 44 9.06 8.59 5.04
N HIS A 45 9.50 8.54 3.77
CA HIS A 45 9.62 7.28 3.07
C HIS A 45 10.88 6.54 3.50
N HIS A 46 10.71 5.28 3.91
CA HIS A 46 11.84 4.39 4.17
C HIS A 46 12.68 4.20 2.90
N ASP A 47 14.01 4.11 3.05
CA ASP A 47 14.99 3.78 2.02
C ASP A 47 14.57 2.68 1.04
N TYR A 48 13.90 1.61 1.50
CA TYR A 48 13.42 0.56 0.60
C TYR A 48 12.46 1.07 -0.48
N PHE A 49 11.60 2.03 -0.15
CA PHE A 49 10.70 2.66 -1.13
C PHE A 49 11.49 3.64 -2.01
N VAL A 50 12.36 4.46 -1.41
CA VAL A 50 13.18 5.44 -2.13
C VAL A 50 14.06 4.78 -3.18
N GLN A 51 14.66 3.62 -2.85
CA GLN A 51 15.53 2.85 -3.75
C GLN A 51 14.78 2.13 -4.88
N LEU A 52 13.43 2.12 -4.87
CA LEU A 52 12.68 1.54 -5.99
C LEU A 52 12.94 2.32 -7.28
N GLY A 53 13.13 3.62 -7.24
CA GLY A 53 13.23 4.44 -8.45
C GLY A 53 13.85 5.81 -8.20
N LYS A 54 14.27 6.46 -9.28
CA LYS A 54 14.84 7.81 -9.25
C LYS A 54 13.77 8.87 -9.07
N THR A 55 12.57 8.62 -9.58
CA THR A 55 11.40 9.51 -9.46
C THR A 55 10.31 8.87 -8.61
N PHE A 56 9.40 9.67 -8.04
CA PHE A 56 8.25 9.16 -7.31
C PHE A 56 7.40 8.22 -8.19
N ALA A 57 7.11 8.62 -9.43
CA ALA A 57 6.38 7.80 -10.39
C ALA A 57 7.03 6.42 -10.63
N GLU A 58 8.36 6.35 -10.78
CA GLU A 58 9.08 5.07 -10.90
C GLU A 58 8.95 4.21 -9.63
N ARG A 59 9.00 4.84 -8.45
CA ARG A 59 8.84 4.15 -7.17
C ARG A 59 7.43 3.59 -7.04
N VAL A 60 6.39 4.37 -7.32
CA VAL A 60 4.99 3.94 -7.30
C VAL A 60 4.77 2.79 -8.27
N ALA A 61 5.23 2.91 -9.53
CA ALA A 61 5.06 1.86 -10.53
C ALA A 61 5.63 0.50 -10.08
N LYS A 62 6.79 0.51 -9.41
CA LYS A 62 7.39 -0.71 -8.83
C LYS A 62 6.71 -1.12 -7.52
N PHE A 63 6.25 -0.18 -6.71
CA PHE A 63 5.52 -0.43 -5.47
C PHE A 63 4.18 -1.14 -5.72
N MET A 64 3.48 -0.80 -6.81
CA MET A 64 2.25 -1.49 -7.23
C MET A 64 2.43 -2.98 -7.51
N ARG A 65 3.63 -3.42 -7.91
CA ARG A 65 3.92 -4.87 -8.03
C ARG A 65 3.79 -5.58 -6.68
N TYR A 66 4.10 -4.92 -5.57
CA TYR A 66 3.91 -5.50 -4.25
C TYR A 66 2.44 -5.65 -3.87
N GLU A 67 1.54 -4.81 -4.39
CA GLU A 67 0.09 -5.00 -4.26
C GLU A 67 -0.34 -6.27 -4.98
N GLU A 68 0.09 -6.43 -6.24
CA GLU A 68 -0.20 -7.61 -7.04
C GLU A 68 0.25 -8.90 -6.33
N TYR A 69 1.48 -8.90 -5.78
CA TYR A 69 1.99 -10.03 -5.00
C TYR A 69 1.20 -10.24 -3.70
N TYR A 70 0.84 -9.17 -3.00
CA TYR A 70 0.02 -9.26 -1.79
C TYR A 70 -1.35 -9.87 -2.10
N LEU A 71 -2.03 -9.42 -3.15
CA LEU A 71 -3.34 -9.94 -3.57
C LEU A 71 -3.26 -11.41 -4.02
N LYS A 72 -2.24 -11.79 -4.80
CA LYS A 72 -2.00 -13.20 -5.17
C LYS A 72 -1.78 -14.08 -3.95
N LYS A 73 -0.98 -13.61 -2.99
CA LYS A 73 -0.77 -14.34 -1.73
C LYS A 73 -2.05 -14.41 -0.89
N TYR A 74 -2.82 -13.33 -0.87
CA TYR A 74 -4.07 -13.26 -0.13
C TYR A 74 -5.15 -14.17 -0.73
N SER A 75 -5.27 -14.22 -2.06
CA SER A 75 -6.19 -15.13 -2.75
C SER A 75 -5.80 -16.59 -2.53
N MET A 76 -4.50 -16.90 -2.54
CA MET A 76 -4.00 -18.21 -2.14
C MET A 76 -4.39 -18.54 -0.70
N ILE A 77 -4.23 -17.64 0.27
CA ILE A 77 -4.58 -17.94 1.67
C ILE A 77 -6.09 -18.15 1.84
N LEU A 78 -6.92 -17.32 1.21
CA LEU A 78 -8.38 -17.45 1.28
C LEU A 78 -8.92 -18.68 0.52
N GLY A 79 -8.24 -19.13 -0.54
CA GLY A 79 -8.65 -20.34 -1.27
C GLY A 79 -8.38 -21.65 -0.53
N TRP A 80 -7.67 -21.60 0.61
CA TRP A 80 -7.42 -22.75 1.50
C TRP A 80 -8.33 -22.76 2.73
N VAL A 81 -9.24 -21.79 2.86
CA VAL A 81 -10.28 -21.70 3.91
C VAL A 81 -11.63 -22.03 3.29
#